data_AF-A0A672MLE2-F1
#
_entry.id   AF-A0A672MLE2-F1
#
_cell.length_a   1.000
_cell.length_b   1.000
_cell.length_c   1.000
_cell.angle_alpha   90.00
_cell.angle_beta   90.00
_cell.angle_gamma   90.00
#
_symmetry.space_group_name_H-M   'P 1'
#
loop_
_entity.id
_entity.type
_entity.pdbx_description
1 polymer ?
#
loop_
_entity_poly.entity_id
_entity_poly.type
_entity_poly.pdbx_seq_one_letter_code
_entity_poly.pdbx_strand_id
1 'polypeptide(L)'
;MAAASVFQRVRTGSKIGAQYDQEGNLIKVETREDEEQSVKLAEILELLLAAGYFRARIKGLSPFDKVVGGMTWCITTCNFDIDVDLLFQENSTIGQKIALTEKIVSVLPKMKCPHRLEPHQIQGLDFIHIFPVVQWLVKKAIETREEMGDYVRSYSISQFQKTHAFPEDEEFELRKERAISTEVYAPQRRYKRQVDAGELLDEESRVHSTLLEFGRYSISSFTGPENFVLSSCPAGSEPRIFWMPFLQLRIKALMTGMAAMATEEGKLSASTVGQIVGLQSEEIKQIATEYAEKAERSVEDRPERFGPAQQHRRQLVSLNKRITHKTKDKAKQHDHSWEGSVSLCCFEVLCLLLSFRFLEKLRALVAMNETLKHQEQTFRSHCREEMTRLQQNIEELKLEYGEGGDEKKEMNMLIDQQYTADREKLQKIRLLMARRNREIAILQRKIDEVPSRAELTQYQKRFIELYSQVSATHKETKQFFTLYNTLDDKKVYLEKEVNLLNSIHDHFQQAMASSGSKEQFLRQMEQIVEGIKQSRIKMEKKRQENKMRRDQLNDEYLELLDKQRLYFKTVKDFKEECRKNEMLLSKLRAKGAS
;
A
#
# COMPACT_ATOMS: atom_id res chain seq x y z
N MET A 1 -35.27 -35.50 -64.62
CA MET A 1 -35.62 -35.33 -63.19
C MET A 1 -34.36 -35.46 -62.36
N ALA A 2 -34.25 -34.61 -61.34
CA ALA A 2 -33.14 -34.39 -60.40
C ALA A 2 -32.60 -35.68 -59.72
N ALA A 3 -31.40 -35.75 -59.13
CA ALA A 3 -30.62 -34.70 -58.48
C ALA A 3 -29.10 -34.97 -58.54
N ALA A 4 -28.32 -33.92 -58.77
CA ALA A 4 -26.87 -33.89 -58.62
C ALA A 4 -26.51 -33.61 -57.14
N SER A 5 -25.67 -34.47 -56.56
CA SER A 5 -25.09 -34.25 -55.23
C SER A 5 -23.93 -33.25 -55.34
N VAL A 6 -24.16 -32.05 -54.82
CA VAL A 6 -23.18 -30.98 -54.65
C VAL A 6 -22.44 -31.24 -53.35
N PHE A 7 -21.23 -31.81 -53.37
CA PHE A 7 -20.17 -31.59 -52.37
C PHE A 7 -18.87 -32.27 -52.83
N GLN A 8 -18.04 -31.54 -53.57
CA GLN A 8 -16.69 -31.96 -53.91
C GLN A 8 -15.72 -31.42 -52.85
N ARG A 9 -15.16 -32.30 -52.02
CA ARG A 9 -14.12 -31.98 -51.03
C ARG A 9 -12.87 -31.44 -51.73
N VAL A 10 -12.62 -30.14 -51.59
CA VAL A 10 -11.35 -29.51 -52.00
C VAL A 10 -10.29 -29.81 -50.92
N ARG A 11 -9.19 -30.46 -51.32
CA ARG A 11 -7.97 -30.54 -50.52
C ARG A 11 -7.30 -29.16 -50.52
N THR A 12 -7.04 -28.60 -49.35
CA THR A 12 -6.25 -27.38 -49.17
C THR A 12 -4.80 -27.66 -49.58
N GLY A 13 -4.31 -26.96 -50.62
CA GLY A 13 -2.92 -27.06 -51.10
C GLY A 13 -2.75 -27.34 -52.60
N SER A 14 -3.82 -27.59 -53.36
CA SER A 14 -3.72 -27.66 -54.82
C SER A 14 -3.85 -26.26 -55.41
N LYS A 15 -2.80 -25.76 -56.08
CA LYS A 15 -2.90 -24.55 -56.90
C LYS A 15 -4.03 -24.78 -57.92
N ILE A 16 -5.08 -23.95 -57.84
CA ILE A 16 -6.15 -23.92 -58.83
C ILE A 16 -5.47 -23.62 -60.18
N GLY A 17 -5.66 -24.52 -61.17
CA GLY A 17 -5.11 -24.32 -62.50
C GLY A 17 -5.59 -22.99 -63.08
N ALA A 18 -4.70 -22.26 -63.75
CA ALA A 18 -5.01 -21.01 -64.40
C ALA A 18 -6.25 -21.16 -65.30
N GLN A 19 -7.28 -20.36 -65.06
CA GLN A 19 -8.44 -20.27 -65.93
C GLN A 19 -8.12 -19.25 -67.03
N TYR A 20 -8.32 -19.67 -68.28
CA TYR A 20 -8.13 -18.86 -69.48
C TYR A 20 -9.51 -18.51 -70.05
N ASP A 21 -9.66 -17.29 -70.56
CA ASP A 21 -10.82 -16.88 -71.34
C ASP A 21 -10.80 -17.50 -72.75
N GLN A 22 -11.87 -17.30 -73.54
CA GLN A 22 -12.01 -17.93 -74.88
C GLN A 22 -10.95 -17.43 -75.89
N GLU A 23 -10.24 -16.35 -75.59
CA GLU A 23 -9.10 -15.85 -76.37
C GLU A 23 -7.72 -16.23 -75.82
N GLY A 24 -7.62 -17.04 -74.76
CA GLY A 24 -6.37 -17.64 -74.29
C GLY A 24 -5.50 -16.75 -73.37
N ASN A 25 -6.06 -15.70 -72.77
CA ASN A 25 -5.39 -14.88 -71.77
C ASN A 25 -5.68 -15.38 -70.35
N LEU A 26 -4.69 -15.25 -69.45
CA LEU A 26 -4.84 -15.60 -68.04
C LEU A 26 -5.82 -14.64 -67.36
N ILE A 27 -6.93 -15.16 -66.83
CA ILE A 27 -7.85 -14.39 -66.00
C ILE A 27 -7.14 -14.04 -64.67
N LYS A 28 -6.65 -12.81 -64.54
CA LYS A 28 -6.25 -12.23 -63.26
C LYS A 28 -7.52 -11.98 -62.44
N VAL A 29 -7.77 -12.82 -61.44
CA VAL A 29 -8.74 -12.51 -60.39
C VAL A 29 -8.19 -11.33 -59.60
N GLU A 30 -8.71 -10.12 -59.86
CA GLU A 30 -8.46 -8.95 -59.00
C GLU A 30 -9.08 -9.21 -57.63
N THR A 31 -8.25 -9.60 -56.67
CA THR A 31 -8.58 -9.39 -55.25
C THR A 31 -8.56 -7.88 -55.03
N ARG A 32 -9.73 -7.25 -54.96
CA ARG A 32 -9.91 -5.94 -54.33
C ARG A 32 -9.36 -6.04 -52.91
N GLU A 33 -8.14 -5.59 -52.70
CA GLU A 33 -7.67 -5.21 -51.37
C GLU A 33 -8.30 -3.85 -51.08
N ASP A 34 -9.29 -3.81 -50.19
CA ASP A 34 -9.98 -2.56 -49.85
C ASP A 34 -8.97 -1.59 -49.21
N GLU A 35 -8.60 -0.51 -49.93
CA GLU A 35 -7.65 0.51 -49.46
C GLU A 35 -8.02 1.05 -48.06
N GLU A 36 -9.33 1.12 -47.76
CA GLU A 36 -9.88 1.52 -46.47
C GLU A 36 -9.44 0.62 -45.29
N GLN A 37 -9.31 -0.69 -45.51
CA GLN A 37 -8.86 -1.64 -44.50
C GLN A 37 -7.37 -1.42 -44.17
N SER A 38 -6.57 -1.05 -45.17
CA SER A 38 -5.14 -0.76 -44.99
C SER A 38 -4.91 0.54 -44.19
N VAL A 39 -5.72 1.56 -44.44
CA VAL A 39 -5.71 2.83 -43.68
C VAL A 39 -6.10 2.58 -42.23
N LYS A 40 -7.17 1.81 -41.99
CA LYS A 40 -7.62 1.46 -40.64
C LYS A 40 -6.59 0.62 -39.88
N LEU A 41 -5.91 -0.31 -40.55
CA LEU A 41 -4.80 -1.04 -39.95
C LEU A 41 -3.67 -0.10 -39.50
N ALA A 42 -3.29 0.87 -40.32
CA ALA A 42 -2.26 1.85 -39.96
C ALA A 42 -2.66 2.66 -38.71
N GLU A 43 -3.90 3.15 -38.65
CA GLU A 43 -4.45 3.87 -37.50
C GLU A 43 -4.46 3.01 -36.22
N ILE A 44 -4.85 1.72 -36.33
CA ILE A 44 -4.80 0.76 -35.21
C ILE A 44 -3.37 0.62 -34.68
N LEU A 45 -2.40 0.46 -35.57
CA LEU A 45 -0.99 0.29 -35.19
C LEU A 45 -0.43 1.55 -34.53
N GLU A 46 -0.78 2.74 -35.02
CA GLU A 46 -0.39 4.01 -34.40
C GLU A 46 -0.98 4.18 -33.00
N LEU A 47 -2.27 3.88 -32.80
CA LEU A 47 -2.90 3.91 -31.48
C LEU A 47 -2.24 2.95 -30.49
N LEU A 48 -1.93 1.73 -30.92
CA LEU A 48 -1.24 0.75 -30.09
C LEU A 48 0.20 1.19 -29.75
N LEU A 49 0.91 1.81 -30.70
CA LEU A 49 2.24 2.36 -30.47
C LEU A 49 2.20 3.53 -29.47
N ALA A 50 1.24 4.44 -29.60
CA ALA A 50 1.05 5.54 -28.66
C ALA A 50 0.71 5.04 -27.24
N ALA A 51 -0.01 3.92 -27.13
CA ALA A 51 -0.32 3.29 -25.85
C ALA A 51 0.90 2.60 -25.19
N GLY A 52 1.97 2.33 -25.95
CA GLY A 52 3.20 1.68 -25.47
C GLY A 52 3.41 0.23 -25.94
N TYR A 53 2.63 -0.26 -26.92
CA TYR A 53 2.81 -1.58 -27.50
C TYR A 53 3.78 -1.57 -28.70
N PHE A 54 5.08 -1.73 -28.43
CA PHE A 54 6.12 -1.60 -29.47
C PHE A 54 6.21 -2.76 -30.48
N ARG A 55 5.63 -3.93 -30.20
CA ARG A 55 5.64 -5.08 -31.13
C ARG A 55 4.88 -4.78 -32.43
N ALA A 56 3.99 -3.79 -32.44
CA ALA A 56 3.31 -3.30 -33.65
C ALA A 56 4.28 -2.82 -34.74
N ARG A 57 5.48 -2.33 -34.38
CA ARG A 57 6.49 -1.78 -35.31
C ARG A 57 7.34 -2.85 -36.02
N ILE A 58 7.29 -4.11 -35.58
CA ILE A 58 8.14 -5.18 -36.13
C ILE A 58 7.72 -5.51 -37.56
N LYS A 59 8.63 -5.36 -38.54
CA LYS A 59 8.34 -5.53 -39.98
C LYS A 59 8.11 -7.00 -40.42
N GLY A 60 8.46 -7.97 -39.58
CA GLY A 60 8.29 -9.41 -39.85
C GLY A 60 7.05 -10.06 -39.24
N LEU A 61 6.21 -9.32 -38.50
CA LEU A 61 5.03 -9.87 -37.83
C LEU A 61 3.77 -9.68 -38.70
N SER A 62 2.91 -10.70 -38.77
CA SER A 62 1.66 -10.61 -39.54
C SER A 62 0.73 -9.51 -38.99
N PRO A 63 -0.09 -8.86 -39.83
CA PRO A 63 -1.08 -7.88 -39.37
C PRO A 63 -2.02 -8.44 -38.29
N PHE A 64 -2.42 -9.71 -38.43
CA PHE A 64 -3.20 -10.44 -37.42
C PHE A 64 -2.47 -10.46 -36.07
N ASP A 65 -1.22 -10.91 -36.04
CA ASP A 65 -0.48 -11.09 -34.79
C ASP A 65 -0.15 -9.75 -34.13
N LYS A 66 0.03 -8.67 -34.93
CA LYS A 66 0.19 -7.31 -34.41
C LYS A 66 -1.05 -6.83 -33.67
N VAL A 67 -2.22 -6.98 -34.29
CA VAL A 67 -3.50 -6.48 -33.75
C VAL A 67 -3.97 -7.36 -32.59
N VAL A 68 -3.96 -8.68 -32.73
CA VAL A 68 -4.36 -9.63 -31.68
C VAL A 68 -3.41 -9.58 -30.48
N GLY A 69 -2.10 -9.43 -30.72
CA GLY A 69 -1.13 -9.20 -29.65
C GLY A 69 -1.36 -7.87 -28.94
N GLY A 70 -1.69 -6.80 -29.67
CA GLY A 70 -2.06 -5.51 -29.10
C GLY A 70 -3.33 -5.57 -28.25
N MET A 71 -4.39 -6.22 -28.73
CA MET A 71 -5.64 -6.43 -27.98
C MET A 71 -5.39 -7.21 -26.69
N THR A 72 -4.62 -8.30 -26.76
CA THR A 72 -4.28 -9.10 -25.58
C THR A 72 -3.50 -8.27 -24.57
N TRP A 73 -2.49 -7.51 -25.03
CA TRP A 73 -1.72 -6.62 -24.17
C TRP A 73 -2.59 -5.59 -23.45
N CYS A 74 -3.54 -4.96 -24.15
CA CYS A 74 -4.49 -4.04 -23.52
C CYS A 74 -5.34 -4.71 -22.44
N ILE A 75 -5.78 -5.94 -22.68
CA ILE A 75 -6.63 -6.69 -21.72
C ILE A 75 -5.81 -7.14 -20.50
N THR A 76 -4.59 -7.63 -20.69
CA THR A 76 -3.67 -7.98 -19.58
C THR A 76 -3.33 -6.74 -18.74
N THR A 77 -3.13 -5.59 -19.38
CA THR A 77 -2.89 -4.32 -18.69
C THR A 77 -4.08 -3.90 -17.80
N CYS A 78 -5.29 -4.33 -18.15
CA CYS A 78 -6.49 -4.09 -17.36
C CYS A 78 -6.73 -5.12 -16.23
N ASN A 79 -5.72 -5.91 -15.84
CA ASN A 79 -5.82 -6.99 -14.84
C ASN A 79 -6.86 -8.08 -15.16
N PHE A 80 -7.13 -8.33 -16.44
CA PHE A 80 -7.91 -9.49 -16.85
C PHE A 80 -6.98 -10.58 -17.37
N ASP A 81 -7.04 -11.75 -16.72
CA ASP A 81 -6.25 -12.91 -17.12
C ASP A 81 -6.81 -13.50 -18.42
N ILE A 82 -6.00 -13.41 -19.46
CA ILE A 82 -6.17 -14.20 -20.67
C ILE A 82 -5.08 -15.27 -20.64
N ASP A 83 -5.47 -16.52 -20.35
CA ASP A 83 -4.59 -17.71 -20.44
C ASP A 83 -4.20 -17.96 -21.90
N VAL A 84 -3.22 -17.19 -22.38
CA VAL A 84 -2.64 -17.29 -23.72
C VAL A 84 -1.14 -17.05 -23.65
N ASP A 85 -0.39 -18.11 -23.98
CA ASP A 85 1.03 -18.06 -24.33
C ASP A 85 1.23 -17.33 -25.67
N LEU A 86 1.02 -16.01 -25.67
CA LEU A 86 1.16 -15.15 -26.85
C LEU A 86 2.59 -14.64 -27.05
N LEU A 87 3.53 -15.14 -26.23
CA LEU A 87 4.89 -14.64 -26.22
C LEU A 87 5.79 -15.26 -27.31
N PHE A 88 5.57 -16.48 -27.83
CA PHE A 88 6.61 -17.13 -28.66
C PHE A 88 6.15 -18.18 -29.70
N GLN A 89 5.06 -17.98 -30.43
CA GLN A 89 4.70 -18.89 -31.55
C GLN A 89 4.50 -18.13 -32.87
N GLU A 90 5.60 -17.86 -33.57
CA GLU A 90 5.64 -17.15 -34.88
C GLU A 90 4.83 -17.86 -35.99
N ASN A 91 4.43 -19.12 -35.80
CA ASN A 91 3.64 -19.90 -36.75
C ASN A 91 2.47 -20.63 -36.06
N SER A 92 1.66 -19.91 -35.28
CA SER A 92 0.47 -20.49 -34.64
C SER A 92 -0.45 -21.13 -35.68
N THR A 93 -0.82 -22.39 -35.46
CA THR A 93 -1.75 -23.13 -36.32
C THR A 93 -3.10 -22.42 -36.40
N ILE A 94 -3.82 -22.57 -37.53
CA ILE A 94 -5.09 -21.84 -37.74
C ILE A 94 -6.13 -22.11 -36.64
N GLY A 95 -6.12 -23.32 -36.06
CA GLY A 95 -6.96 -23.69 -34.92
C GLY A 95 -6.58 -22.97 -33.62
N GLN A 96 -5.28 -22.75 -33.37
CA GLN A 96 -4.83 -21.94 -32.23
C GLN A 96 -5.20 -20.46 -32.41
N LYS A 97 -5.10 -19.93 -33.65
CA LYS A 97 -5.55 -18.57 -33.97
C LYS A 97 -7.04 -18.42 -33.68
N ILE A 98 -7.88 -19.35 -34.15
CA ILE A 98 -9.34 -19.34 -33.89
C ILE A 98 -9.65 -19.39 -32.39
N ALA A 99 -9.05 -20.33 -31.66
CA ALA A 99 -9.28 -20.47 -30.21
C ALA A 99 -8.85 -19.23 -29.41
N LEU A 100 -7.78 -18.56 -29.85
CA LEU A 100 -7.31 -17.30 -29.28
C LEU A 100 -8.33 -16.17 -29.50
N THR A 101 -8.81 -16.04 -30.74
CA THR A 101 -9.80 -15.04 -31.12
C THR A 101 -11.10 -15.19 -30.32
N GLU A 102 -11.58 -16.42 -30.14
CA GLU A 102 -12.76 -16.73 -29.34
C GLU A 102 -12.58 -16.35 -27.86
N LYS A 103 -11.39 -16.64 -27.30
CA LYS A 103 -11.07 -16.24 -25.92
C LYS A 103 -11.10 -14.73 -25.75
N ILE A 104 -10.48 -13.97 -26.65
CA ILE A 104 -10.49 -12.50 -26.61
C ILE A 104 -11.93 -11.96 -26.67
N VAL A 105 -12.72 -12.45 -27.62
CA VAL A 105 -14.13 -12.06 -27.76
C VAL A 105 -14.95 -12.41 -26.53
N SER A 106 -14.65 -13.51 -25.84
CA SER A 106 -15.34 -13.88 -24.58
C SER A 106 -15.03 -12.96 -23.40
N VAL A 107 -13.90 -12.25 -23.42
CA VAL A 107 -13.46 -11.35 -22.33
C VAL A 107 -14.00 -9.93 -22.52
N LEU A 108 -14.22 -9.48 -23.76
CA LEU A 108 -14.74 -8.14 -24.05
C LEU A 108 -16.07 -7.81 -23.33
N PRO A 109 -17.06 -8.72 -23.26
CA PRO A 109 -18.28 -8.50 -22.48
C PRO A 109 -18.03 -8.38 -20.97
N LYS A 110 -17.04 -9.11 -20.43
CA LYS A 110 -16.68 -9.03 -19.00
C LYS A 110 -16.06 -7.68 -18.65
N MET A 111 -15.32 -7.09 -19.58
CA MET A 111 -14.78 -5.74 -19.46
C MET A 111 -15.82 -4.63 -19.70
N LYS A 112 -17.06 -4.99 -20.03
CA LYS A 112 -18.15 -4.05 -20.39
C LYS A 112 -17.81 -3.19 -21.61
N CYS A 113 -17.14 -3.77 -22.62
CA CYS A 113 -16.91 -3.08 -23.89
C CYS A 113 -18.27 -2.81 -24.60
N PRO A 114 -18.54 -1.58 -25.07
CA PRO A 114 -19.79 -1.23 -25.75
C PRO A 114 -19.87 -1.75 -27.19
N HIS A 115 -18.73 -2.12 -27.79
CA HIS A 115 -18.64 -2.58 -29.17
C HIS A 115 -18.68 -4.12 -29.23
N ARG A 116 -19.52 -4.66 -30.10
CA ARG A 116 -19.61 -6.10 -30.36
C ARG A 116 -18.64 -6.49 -31.47
N LEU A 117 -17.91 -7.58 -31.23
CA LEU A 117 -16.91 -8.11 -32.15
C LEU A 117 -17.06 -9.62 -32.21
N GLU A 118 -17.11 -10.18 -33.41
CA GLU A 118 -17.22 -11.63 -33.62
C GLU A 118 -15.86 -12.24 -33.98
N PRO A 119 -15.61 -13.52 -33.63
CA PRO A 119 -14.32 -14.16 -33.91
C PRO A 119 -13.94 -14.19 -35.40
N HIS A 120 -14.93 -14.30 -36.29
CA HIS A 120 -14.69 -14.31 -37.73
C HIS A 120 -14.19 -12.96 -38.26
N GLN A 121 -14.52 -11.84 -37.60
CA GLN A 121 -14.13 -10.49 -38.02
C GLN A 121 -12.63 -10.26 -37.78
N ILE A 122 -12.11 -10.75 -36.66
CA ILE A 122 -10.67 -10.66 -36.34
C ILE A 122 -9.86 -11.60 -37.23
N GLN A 123 -10.37 -12.81 -37.50
CA GLN A 123 -9.71 -13.75 -38.42
C GLN A 123 -9.76 -13.28 -39.88
N GLY A 124 -10.87 -12.64 -40.28
CA GLY A 124 -11.08 -12.06 -41.60
C GLY A 124 -10.37 -10.74 -41.83
N LEU A 125 -9.59 -10.25 -40.86
CA LEU A 125 -8.86 -8.97 -40.93
C LEU A 125 -9.75 -7.77 -41.22
N ASP A 126 -10.95 -7.75 -40.63
CA ASP A 126 -11.89 -6.65 -40.77
C ASP A 126 -11.57 -5.50 -39.81
N PHE A 127 -10.54 -4.72 -40.16
CA PHE A 127 -10.01 -3.62 -39.37
C PHE A 127 -11.02 -2.48 -39.14
N ILE A 128 -12.04 -2.33 -39.99
CA ILE A 128 -13.11 -1.34 -39.80
C ILE A 128 -13.88 -1.61 -38.50
N HIS A 129 -14.25 -2.86 -38.25
CA HIS A 129 -14.99 -3.24 -37.04
C HIS A 129 -14.07 -3.47 -35.84
N ILE A 130 -12.80 -3.82 -36.07
CA ILE A 130 -11.81 -3.98 -35.00
C ILE A 130 -11.37 -2.62 -34.42
N PHE A 131 -11.27 -1.58 -35.25
CA PHE A 131 -10.75 -0.26 -34.86
C PHE A 131 -11.47 0.34 -33.63
N PRO A 132 -12.82 0.43 -33.56
CA PRO A 132 -13.52 0.98 -32.39
C PRO A 132 -13.23 0.19 -31.10
N VAL A 133 -13.06 -1.14 -31.22
CA VAL A 133 -12.75 -2.00 -30.08
C VAL A 133 -11.34 -1.75 -29.57
N VAL A 134 -10.37 -1.62 -30.48
CA VAL A 134 -8.98 -1.30 -30.10
C VAL A 134 -8.88 0.10 -29.51
N GLN A 135 -9.56 1.09 -30.09
CA GLN A 135 -9.59 2.46 -29.56
C GLN A 135 -10.12 2.48 -28.11
N TRP A 136 -11.21 1.75 -27.84
CA TRP A 136 -11.76 1.63 -26.50
C TRP A 136 -10.80 0.91 -25.54
N LEU A 137 -10.22 -0.22 -25.98
CA LEU A 137 -9.25 -0.98 -25.18
C LEU A 137 -8.01 -0.17 -24.83
N VAL A 138 -7.47 0.60 -25.78
CA VAL A 138 -6.33 1.49 -25.55
C VAL A 138 -6.68 2.57 -24.54
N LYS A 139 -7.84 3.22 -24.69
CA LYS A 139 -8.32 4.22 -23.73
C LYS A 139 -8.43 3.62 -22.32
N LYS A 140 -9.04 2.44 -22.21
CA LYS A 140 -9.23 1.75 -20.92
C LYS A 140 -7.90 1.30 -20.30
N ALA A 141 -6.94 0.86 -21.12
CA ALA A 141 -5.60 0.49 -20.66
C ALA A 141 -4.81 1.69 -20.13
N ILE A 142 -4.95 2.87 -20.75
CA ILE A 142 -4.32 4.11 -20.27
C ILE A 142 -4.95 4.55 -18.93
N GLU A 143 -6.28 4.58 -18.83
CA GLU A 143 -7.00 4.92 -17.58
C GLU A 143 -6.56 3.99 -16.43
N THR A 144 -6.54 2.67 -16.67
CA THR A 144 -6.15 1.69 -15.64
C THR A 144 -4.68 1.84 -15.23
N ARG A 145 -3.81 2.26 -16.16
CA ARG A 145 -2.40 2.53 -15.88
C ARG A 145 -2.19 3.81 -15.10
N GLU A 146 -3.03 4.83 -15.31
CA GLU A 146 -3.03 6.04 -14.48
C GLU A 146 -3.49 5.73 -13.05
N GLU A 147 -4.56 4.92 -12.89
CA GLU A 147 -5.08 4.51 -11.59
C GLU A 147 -4.10 3.62 -10.80
N MET A 148 -3.43 2.68 -11.48
CA MET A 148 -2.57 1.68 -10.83
C MET A 148 -1.07 2.04 -10.89
N GLY A 149 -0.69 3.09 -11.61
CA GLY A 149 0.70 3.48 -11.85
C GLY A 149 1.47 3.76 -10.56
N ASP A 150 0.87 4.50 -9.63
CA ASP A 150 1.49 4.83 -8.34
C ASP A 150 1.66 3.59 -7.46
N TYR A 151 0.70 2.66 -7.51
CA TYR A 151 0.79 1.40 -6.80
C TYR A 151 1.92 0.51 -7.36
N VAL A 152 2.00 0.36 -8.69
CA VAL A 152 3.08 -0.43 -9.33
C VAL A 152 4.44 0.21 -9.06
N ARG A 153 4.53 1.54 -9.11
CA ARG A 153 5.77 2.27 -8.80
C ARG A 153 6.21 2.06 -7.36
N SER A 154 5.31 2.26 -6.40
CA SER A 154 5.61 2.04 -4.97
C SER A 154 5.96 0.59 -4.67
N TYR A 155 5.26 -0.37 -5.27
CA TYR A 155 5.60 -1.80 -5.18
C TYR A 155 6.99 -2.09 -5.75
N SER A 156 7.33 -1.54 -6.91
CA SER A 156 8.64 -1.72 -7.56
C SER A 156 9.76 -1.13 -6.72
N ILE A 157 9.57 0.08 -6.16
CA ILE A 157 10.51 0.72 -5.23
C ILE A 157 10.69 -0.15 -3.99
N SER A 158 9.60 -0.67 -3.40
CA SER A 158 9.66 -1.56 -2.25
C SER A 158 10.42 -2.86 -2.54
N GLN A 159 10.22 -3.48 -3.71
CA GLN A 159 10.97 -4.68 -4.10
C GLN A 159 12.44 -4.39 -4.35
N PHE A 160 12.78 -3.24 -4.95
CA PHE A 160 14.15 -2.81 -5.15
C PHE A 160 14.87 -2.57 -3.81
N GLN A 161 14.25 -1.80 -2.91
CA GLN A 161 14.78 -1.45 -1.59
C GLN A 161 15.02 -2.65 -0.67
N LYS A 162 14.42 -3.82 -0.94
CA LYS A 162 14.71 -5.07 -0.20
C LYS A 162 16.09 -5.63 -0.48
N THR A 163 16.63 -5.38 -1.67
CA THR A 163 17.86 -6.04 -2.16
C THR A 163 18.97 -5.03 -2.45
N HIS A 164 18.60 -3.78 -2.78
CA HIS A 164 19.52 -2.72 -3.18
C HIS A 164 19.12 -1.39 -2.54
N ALA A 165 20.10 -0.64 -2.04
CA ALA A 165 19.94 0.72 -1.57
C ALA A 165 20.69 1.68 -2.49
N PHE A 166 20.17 2.89 -2.69
CA PHE A 166 20.93 3.92 -3.38
C PHE A 166 22.00 4.50 -2.44
N PRO A 167 23.17 4.94 -2.97
CA PRO A 167 24.20 5.59 -2.16
C PRO A 167 23.69 6.81 -1.38
N GLU A 168 22.71 7.52 -1.94
CA GLU A 168 22.03 8.66 -1.32
C GLU A 168 21.14 8.24 -0.12
N ASP A 169 20.55 7.04 -0.17
CA ASP A 169 19.75 6.47 0.92
C ASP A 169 20.63 6.03 2.10
N GLU A 170 21.81 5.49 1.83
CA GLU A 170 22.80 5.13 2.86
C GLU A 170 23.37 6.37 3.56
N GLU A 171 23.66 7.44 2.80
CA GLU A 171 24.10 8.71 3.36
C GLU A 171 23.01 9.37 4.23
N PHE A 172 21.74 9.23 3.83
CA PHE A 172 20.59 9.70 4.59
C PHE A 172 20.41 8.94 5.92
N GLU A 173 20.51 7.61 5.93
CA GLU A 173 20.43 6.83 7.18
C GLU A 173 21.59 7.16 8.15
N LEU A 174 22.81 7.33 7.63
CA LEU A 174 23.97 7.81 8.42
C LEU A 174 23.75 9.22 9.01
N ARG A 175 23.06 10.10 8.28
CA ARG A 175 22.73 11.46 8.74
C ARG A 175 21.59 11.42 9.76
N LYS A 176 20.61 10.54 9.58
CA LYS A 176 19.47 10.34 10.47
C LYS A 176 19.89 9.82 11.84
N GLU A 177 20.78 8.83 11.92
CA GLU A 177 21.33 8.37 13.22
C GLU A 177 22.03 9.50 13.98
N ARG A 178 22.80 10.35 13.28
CA ARG A 178 23.45 11.52 13.90
C ARG A 178 22.45 12.59 14.37
N ALA A 179 21.33 12.75 13.67
CA ALA A 179 20.29 13.72 14.03
C ALA A 179 19.44 13.29 15.24
N ILE A 180 19.36 11.99 15.54
CA ILE A 180 18.62 11.46 16.70
C ILE A 180 19.44 11.60 18.00
N SER A 181 20.76 11.71 17.91
CA SER A 181 21.68 11.82 19.06
C SER A 181 21.73 13.19 19.72
N THR A 182 21.12 14.24 19.16
CA THR A 182 21.15 15.59 19.73
C THR A 182 19.93 15.84 20.62
N GLU A 183 20.14 15.91 21.94
CA GLU A 183 19.11 16.27 22.95
C GLU A 183 18.42 17.61 22.69
N VAL A 184 18.97 18.43 21.78
CA VAL A 184 18.39 19.68 21.27
C VAL A 184 16.99 19.48 20.66
N TYR A 185 16.68 18.30 20.15
CA TYR A 185 15.38 17.99 19.53
C TYR A 185 14.49 17.05 20.36
N ALA A 186 14.85 16.76 21.62
CA ALA A 186 14.01 15.94 22.50
C ALA A 186 12.68 16.66 22.80
N PRO A 187 11.53 15.99 22.64
CA PRO A 187 10.23 16.62 22.83
C PRO A 187 10.01 16.98 24.31
N GLN A 188 10.10 18.28 24.63
CA GLN A 188 9.82 18.80 25.97
C GLN A 188 8.32 19.06 26.14
N ARG A 189 7.72 18.46 27.18
CA ARG A 189 6.33 18.73 27.57
C ARG A 189 6.25 20.11 28.24
N ARG A 190 5.54 21.04 27.62
CA ARG A 190 5.28 22.40 28.12
C ARG A 190 4.01 22.50 28.98
N TYR A 191 3.05 21.62 28.75
CA TYR A 191 1.80 21.60 29.51
C TYR A 191 1.51 20.18 30.01
N LYS A 192 0.84 20.06 31.16
CA LYS A 192 0.38 18.81 31.74
C LYS A 192 -1.07 18.94 32.16
N ARG A 193 -1.86 17.91 31.92
CA ARG A 193 -3.28 17.90 32.31
C ARG A 193 -3.42 17.87 33.83
N GLN A 194 -4.32 18.70 34.37
CA GLN A 194 -4.60 18.71 35.80
C GLN A 194 -5.26 17.39 36.22
N VAL A 195 -4.94 16.91 37.42
CA VAL A 195 -5.44 15.63 37.96
C VAL A 195 -6.97 15.67 38.14
N ASP A 196 -7.52 16.85 38.40
CA ASP A 196 -8.96 17.07 38.63
C ASP A 196 -9.75 17.27 37.32
N ALA A 197 -9.08 17.36 36.18
CA ALA A 197 -9.72 17.42 34.87
C ALA A 197 -10.07 15.99 34.43
N GLY A 198 -11.29 15.52 34.71
CA GLY A 198 -11.77 14.15 34.45
C GLY A 198 -11.52 13.62 33.03
N GLU A 199 -11.58 12.31 32.78
CA GLU A 199 -11.13 11.68 31.52
C GLU A 199 -11.79 12.25 30.24
N LEU A 200 -10.98 12.43 29.17
CA LEU A 200 -11.49 12.80 27.84
C LEU A 200 -11.94 11.53 27.11
N LEU A 201 -13.24 11.40 26.86
CA LEU A 201 -13.83 10.25 26.15
C LEU A 201 -13.66 10.34 24.62
N ASP A 202 -13.45 11.55 24.10
CA ASP A 202 -13.37 11.84 22.66
C ASP A 202 -11.93 11.80 22.12
N GLU A 203 -11.72 11.12 20.99
CA GLU A 203 -10.41 10.91 20.37
C GLU A 203 -9.78 12.21 19.88
N GLU A 204 -10.58 13.11 19.27
CA GLU A 204 -10.10 14.41 18.80
C GLU A 204 -9.58 15.26 19.97
N SER A 205 -10.33 15.27 21.07
CA SER A 205 -9.97 16.02 22.29
C SER A 205 -8.69 15.47 22.94
N ARG A 206 -8.47 14.15 22.91
CA ARG A 206 -7.21 13.53 23.38
C ARG A 206 -6.02 13.91 22.51
N VAL A 207 -6.19 13.92 21.19
CA VAL A 207 -5.14 14.34 20.24
C VAL A 207 -4.79 15.81 20.47
N HIS A 208 -5.80 16.69 20.57
CA HIS A 208 -5.57 18.11 20.84
C HIS A 208 -4.92 18.38 22.19
N SER A 209 -5.32 17.67 23.25
CA SER A 209 -4.66 17.73 24.57
C SER A 209 -3.20 17.32 24.46
N THR A 210 -2.89 16.23 23.74
CA THR A 210 -1.51 15.75 23.59
C THR A 210 -0.66 16.73 22.78
N LEU A 211 -1.21 17.34 21.72
CA LEU A 211 -0.52 18.37 20.94
C LEU A 211 -0.24 19.64 21.77
N LEU A 212 -1.19 20.03 22.63
CA LEU A 212 -1.03 21.10 23.60
C LEU A 212 0.08 20.78 24.61
N GLU A 213 0.20 19.54 25.11
CA GLU A 213 1.27 19.13 26.05
C GLU A 213 2.67 19.42 25.50
N PHE A 214 2.89 19.30 24.18
CA PHE A 214 4.19 19.55 23.55
C PHE A 214 4.29 20.94 22.88
N GLY A 215 3.35 21.85 23.15
CA GLY A 215 3.37 23.23 22.64
C GLY A 215 3.14 23.35 21.14
N ARG A 216 2.68 22.30 20.46
CA ARG A 216 2.33 22.35 19.03
C ARG A 216 0.89 22.84 18.89
N TYR A 217 0.73 24.16 18.92
CA TYR A 217 -0.51 24.82 18.54
C TYR A 217 -0.40 25.37 17.11
N SER A 218 -0.88 24.62 16.12
CA SER A 218 -0.90 25.06 14.73
C SER A 218 -2.18 25.82 14.40
N ILE A 219 -2.37 27.00 15.01
CA ILE A 219 -3.31 28.01 14.51
C ILE A 219 -2.67 29.40 14.72
N SER A 220 -1.72 29.77 13.88
CA SER A 220 -1.46 31.18 13.57
C SER A 220 -0.73 31.34 12.23
N SER A 221 -1.20 32.33 11.46
CA SER A 221 -0.66 32.95 10.23
C SER A 221 -0.54 32.10 8.95
N PHE A 222 -1.68 31.83 8.30
CA PHE A 222 -1.74 31.91 6.82
C PHE A 222 -1.94 33.38 6.43
N THR A 223 -0.87 34.16 6.49
CA THR A 223 -0.80 35.49 5.86
C THR A 223 0.58 35.63 5.25
N GLY A 224 0.71 35.15 4.01
CA GLY A 224 1.91 35.24 3.18
C GLY A 224 1.62 34.63 1.79
N PRO A 225 2.01 35.28 0.69
CA PRO A 225 1.45 35.01 -0.64
C PRO A 225 2.10 33.79 -1.31
N GLU A 226 1.25 33.08 -2.06
CA GLU A 226 1.50 32.20 -3.22
C GLU A 226 2.61 31.13 -3.17
N ASN A 227 2.21 29.94 -3.65
CA ASN A 227 3.02 28.76 -3.98
C ASN A 227 3.31 27.76 -2.85
N PHE A 228 2.26 27.04 -2.45
CA PHE A 228 2.39 25.61 -2.14
C PHE A 228 1.11 24.87 -2.55
N VAL A 229 1.13 24.29 -3.74
CA VAL A 229 0.06 23.42 -4.25
C VAL A 229 0.20 22.07 -3.58
N LEU A 230 -0.65 21.80 -2.59
CA LEU A 230 -0.81 20.45 -2.04
C LEU A 230 -1.75 19.67 -2.95
N SER A 231 -1.18 18.71 -3.68
CA SER A 231 -1.89 17.77 -4.53
C SER A 231 -2.80 16.85 -3.68
N SER A 232 -4.06 16.78 -4.12
CA SER A 232 -5.04 15.69 -4.01
C SER A 232 -5.43 15.14 -2.63
N CYS A 233 -6.62 15.55 -2.18
CA CYS A 233 -7.54 14.74 -1.36
C CYS A 233 -8.76 14.33 -2.23
N PRO A 234 -9.42 13.20 -1.95
CA PRO A 234 -10.52 12.69 -2.77
C PRO A 234 -11.76 13.59 -2.68
N ALA A 235 -12.47 13.71 -3.80
CA ALA A 235 -13.73 14.43 -3.91
C ALA A 235 -14.81 13.78 -3.01
N GLY A 236 -15.16 14.44 -1.90
CA GLY A 236 -16.25 13.99 -1.03
C GLY A 236 -16.17 14.46 0.43
N SER A 237 -15.86 15.73 0.70
CA SER A 237 -16.12 16.32 2.01
C SER A 237 -16.28 17.83 1.90
N GLU A 238 -17.35 18.35 2.47
CA GLU A 238 -17.71 19.78 2.51
C GLU A 238 -16.56 20.70 2.96
N PRO A 239 -16.56 21.99 2.54
CA PRO A 239 -15.47 22.92 2.83
C PRO A 239 -15.29 23.16 4.34
N ARG A 240 -14.08 22.87 4.85
CA ARG A 240 -13.63 22.98 6.26
C ARG A 240 -13.65 24.39 6.88
N ILE A 241 -14.22 25.40 6.21
CA ILE A 241 -14.21 26.80 6.68
C ILE A 241 -15.19 27.03 7.85
N PHE A 242 -16.23 26.19 7.99
CA PHE A 242 -17.25 26.37 9.03
C PHE A 242 -16.82 25.95 10.45
N TRP A 243 -15.81 25.09 10.58
CA TRP A 243 -15.46 24.42 11.85
C TRP A 243 -14.45 25.20 12.71
N MET A 244 -13.87 26.27 12.17
CA MET A 244 -12.83 27.08 12.83
C MET A 244 -13.26 27.66 14.19
N PRO A 245 -14.45 28.29 14.33
CA PRO A 245 -14.85 28.91 15.60
C PRO A 245 -15.07 27.87 16.71
N PHE A 246 -15.66 26.73 16.36
CA PHE A 246 -15.96 25.64 17.30
C PHE A 246 -14.68 24.95 17.79
N LEU A 247 -13.75 24.69 16.87
CA LEU A 247 -12.44 24.11 17.20
C LEU A 247 -11.66 25.03 18.15
N GLN A 248 -11.71 26.35 17.93
CA GLN A 248 -11.01 27.32 18.77
C GLN A 248 -11.64 27.46 20.16
N LEU A 249 -12.96 27.37 20.29
CA LEU A 249 -13.63 27.31 21.59
C LEU A 249 -13.23 26.05 22.36
N ARG A 250 -13.22 24.90 21.68
CA ARG A 250 -12.86 23.60 22.25
C ARG A 250 -11.40 23.57 22.74
N ILE A 251 -10.48 24.15 21.97
CA ILE A 251 -9.08 24.28 22.39
C ILE A 251 -8.93 25.24 23.58
N LYS A 252 -9.66 26.36 23.60
CA LYS A 252 -9.66 27.28 24.76
C LYS A 252 -10.17 26.59 26.03
N ALA A 253 -11.22 25.77 25.93
CA ALA A 253 -11.72 24.98 27.06
C ALA A 253 -10.69 23.95 27.55
N LEU A 254 -9.98 23.29 26.63
CA LEU A 254 -8.89 22.36 26.97
C LEU A 254 -7.71 23.08 27.64
N MET A 255 -7.37 24.30 27.21
CA MET A 255 -6.31 25.11 27.84
C MET A 255 -6.61 25.43 29.31
N THR A 256 -7.89 25.63 29.68
CA THR A 256 -8.30 25.86 31.07
C THR A 256 -8.03 24.66 31.99
N GLY A 257 -8.04 23.43 31.44
CA GLY A 257 -7.72 22.19 32.16
C GLY A 257 -6.24 21.77 32.10
N MET A 258 -5.38 22.59 31.50
CA MET A 258 -3.93 22.33 31.37
C MET A 258 -3.14 23.24 32.32
N ALA A 259 -2.19 22.68 33.06
CA ALA A 259 -1.20 23.43 33.83
C ALA A 259 0.10 23.56 33.03
N ALA A 260 0.70 24.76 32.99
CA ALA A 260 2.02 24.95 32.39
C ALA A 260 3.08 24.27 33.27
N MET A 261 3.94 23.46 32.67
CA MET A 261 5.12 22.92 33.33
C MET A 261 6.15 24.05 33.41
N ALA A 262 6.52 24.44 34.63
CA ALA A 262 7.58 25.41 34.86
C ALA A 262 8.92 24.78 34.44
N THR A 263 9.38 25.06 33.23
CA THR A 263 10.80 24.97 32.92
C THR A 263 11.48 26.13 33.64
N GLU A 264 12.28 25.77 34.65
CA GLU A 264 12.98 26.62 35.62
C GLU A 264 12.13 27.09 36.83
N GLU A 265 12.52 26.57 37.99
CA GLU A 265 12.01 26.97 39.31
C GLU A 265 12.26 28.47 39.53
N GLY A 266 11.21 29.23 39.87
CA GLY A 266 11.39 30.54 40.51
C GLY A 266 10.72 31.76 39.90
N LYS A 267 9.71 31.65 39.02
CA LYS A 267 8.86 32.80 38.65
C LYS A 267 7.37 32.42 38.62
N LEU A 268 6.62 32.92 39.60
CA LEU A 268 5.16 32.79 39.64
C LEU A 268 4.53 33.52 38.45
N SER A 269 3.69 32.81 37.68
CA SER A 269 2.89 33.42 36.61
C SER A 269 1.93 34.46 37.19
N ALA A 270 1.82 35.63 36.55
CA ALA A 270 0.91 36.71 36.95
C ALA A 270 -0.57 36.23 37.06
N SER A 271 -0.93 35.16 36.35
CA SER A 271 -2.23 34.51 36.45
C SER A 271 -2.44 33.78 37.78
N THR A 272 -1.40 33.15 38.33
CA THR A 272 -1.46 32.45 39.62
C THR A 272 -1.54 33.43 40.78
N VAL A 273 -0.88 34.59 40.67
CA VAL A 273 -1.01 35.69 41.63
C VAL A 273 -2.43 36.28 41.60
N GLY A 274 -3.06 36.37 40.42
CA GLY A 274 -4.46 36.78 40.29
C GLY A 274 -5.46 35.83 40.97
N GLN A 275 -5.23 34.52 40.86
CA GLN A 275 -6.08 33.51 41.51
C GLN A 275 -5.89 33.45 43.03
N ILE A 276 -4.66 33.59 43.53
CA ILE A 276 -4.38 33.58 44.99
C ILE A 276 -4.95 34.83 45.66
N VAL A 277 -4.84 36.00 45.03
CA VAL A 277 -5.43 37.26 45.55
C VAL A 277 -6.96 37.22 45.45
N GLY A 278 -7.52 36.54 44.44
CA GLY A 278 -8.96 36.29 44.33
C GLY A 278 -9.49 35.41 45.45
N LEU A 279 -8.86 34.26 45.70
CA LEU A 279 -9.26 33.30 46.74
C LEU A 279 -9.15 33.88 48.16
N GLN A 280 -8.09 34.66 48.45
CA GLN A 280 -7.98 35.35 49.75
C GLN A 280 -9.00 36.49 49.91
N SER A 281 -9.46 37.13 48.83
CA SER A 281 -10.48 38.18 48.93
C SER A 281 -11.87 37.63 49.32
N GLU A 282 -12.13 36.37 49.02
CA GLU A 282 -13.37 35.66 49.33
C GLU A 282 -13.35 35.12 50.77
N GLU A 283 -12.21 34.59 51.21
CA GLU A 283 -11.97 34.23 52.62
C GLU A 283 -11.98 35.46 53.54
N ILE A 284 -11.41 36.60 53.12
CA ILE A 284 -11.49 37.87 53.88
C ILE A 284 -12.93 38.38 53.97
N LYS A 285 -13.75 38.21 52.92
CA LYS A 285 -15.18 38.54 52.97
C LYS A 285 -15.95 37.63 53.91
N GLN A 286 -15.68 36.32 53.88
CA GLN A 286 -16.33 35.36 54.77
C GLN A 286 -15.92 35.58 56.23
N ILE A 287 -14.64 35.82 56.52
CA ILE A 287 -14.16 36.14 57.87
C ILE A 287 -14.70 37.50 58.33
N ALA A 288 -14.83 38.49 57.44
CA ALA A 288 -15.44 39.79 57.77
C ALA A 288 -16.94 39.69 58.05
N THR A 289 -17.68 38.83 57.34
CA THR A 289 -19.10 38.54 57.63
C THR A 289 -19.25 37.71 58.90
N GLU A 290 -18.35 36.75 59.15
CA GLU A 290 -18.38 35.91 60.34
C GLU A 290 -17.94 36.68 61.61
N TYR A 291 -17.05 37.68 61.47
CA TYR A 291 -16.75 38.65 62.53
C TYR A 291 -17.89 39.65 62.75
N ALA A 292 -18.63 40.04 61.71
CA ALA A 292 -19.81 40.88 61.84
C ALA A 292 -20.96 40.11 62.55
N GLU A 293 -21.17 38.85 62.20
CA GLU A 293 -22.17 37.99 62.85
C GLU A 293 -21.78 37.54 64.27
N LYS A 294 -20.48 37.38 64.57
CA LYS A 294 -19.98 37.16 65.94
C LYS A 294 -20.01 38.44 66.78
N ALA A 295 -19.85 39.63 66.18
CA ALA A 295 -19.97 40.91 66.87
C ALA A 295 -21.42 41.29 67.21
N GLU A 296 -22.41 40.83 66.43
CA GLU A 296 -23.84 41.06 66.69
C GLU A 296 -24.44 40.09 67.73
N ARG A 297 -23.75 38.99 68.09
CA ARG A 297 -24.18 38.03 69.13
C ARG A 297 -23.62 38.27 70.53
N SER A 298 -22.81 39.30 70.75
CA SER A 298 -22.18 39.56 72.04
C SER A 298 -22.28 41.01 72.51
N VAL A 299 -23.50 41.59 72.52
CA VAL A 299 -23.79 42.80 73.31
C VAL A 299 -25.24 42.76 73.80
N GLU A 300 -25.48 42.15 74.95
CA GLU A 300 -26.60 42.44 75.83
C GLU A 300 -26.06 42.50 77.26
N ASP A 301 -25.29 43.56 77.57
CA ASP A 301 -25.37 44.34 78.81
C ASP A 301 -24.29 45.44 78.86
N ARG A 302 -24.72 46.63 79.32
CA ARG A 302 -24.05 47.95 79.38
C ARG A 302 -22.84 48.04 80.36
N PRO A 303 -22.12 49.20 80.54
CA PRO A 303 -21.97 50.44 79.74
C PRO A 303 -20.50 51.02 79.66
N GLU A 304 -20.34 52.07 78.84
CA GLU A 304 -19.45 53.25 79.02
C GLU A 304 -17.92 53.12 79.17
N ARG A 305 -17.20 53.43 78.07
CA ARG A 305 -16.24 54.57 77.95
C ARG A 305 -15.69 54.65 76.52
N PHE A 306 -16.18 55.61 75.72
CA PHE A 306 -15.64 55.88 74.39
C PHE A 306 -14.43 56.82 74.45
N GLY A 307 -13.26 56.28 74.11
CA GLY A 307 -12.02 57.01 73.82
C GLY A 307 -11.60 56.88 72.34
N PRO A 308 -10.41 57.35 71.96
CA PRO A 308 -10.07 58.26 70.83
C PRO A 308 -10.42 57.89 69.38
N ALA A 309 -11.03 56.73 69.11
CA ALA A 309 -11.24 56.19 67.76
C ALA A 309 -12.34 56.93 66.95
N GLN A 310 -13.32 57.55 67.62
CA GLN A 310 -14.43 58.23 66.95
C GLN A 310 -14.06 59.64 66.45
N GLN A 311 -13.11 60.32 67.10
CA GLN A 311 -12.54 61.59 66.62
C GLN A 311 -11.66 61.39 65.38
N HIS A 312 -10.84 60.33 65.36
CA HIS A 312 -10.01 59.97 64.21
C HIS A 312 -10.87 59.60 62.98
N ARG A 313 -12.01 58.91 63.20
CA ARG A 313 -12.96 58.56 62.13
C ARG A 313 -13.66 59.80 61.53
N ARG A 314 -13.93 60.84 62.32
CA ARG A 314 -14.47 62.13 61.81
C ARG A 314 -13.42 62.95 61.05
N GLN A 315 -12.16 62.91 61.48
CA GLN A 315 -11.05 63.58 60.77
C GLN A 315 -10.73 62.90 59.43
N LEU A 316 -10.76 61.57 59.36
CA LEU A 316 -10.57 60.84 58.10
C LEU A 316 -11.72 61.07 57.11
N VAL A 317 -12.97 61.15 57.58
CA VAL A 317 -14.13 61.46 56.73
C VAL A 317 -14.10 62.91 56.23
N SER A 318 -13.62 63.88 57.02
CA SER A 318 -13.48 65.27 56.58
C SER A 318 -12.31 65.44 55.59
N LEU A 319 -11.19 64.75 55.81
CA LEU A 319 -10.05 64.72 54.89
C LEU A 319 -10.42 64.05 53.55
N ASN A 320 -11.16 62.95 53.58
CA ASN A 320 -11.58 62.23 52.37
C ASN A 320 -12.63 63.03 51.55
N LYS A 321 -13.50 63.81 52.21
CA LYS A 321 -14.37 64.79 51.53
C LYS A 321 -13.58 65.96 50.93
N ARG A 322 -12.49 66.40 51.58
CA ARG A 322 -11.61 67.47 51.08
C ARG A 322 -10.77 67.00 49.89
N ILE A 323 -10.36 65.73 49.87
CA ILE A 323 -9.64 65.10 48.75
C ILE A 323 -10.59 64.93 47.55
N THR A 324 -11.82 64.46 47.75
CA THR A 324 -12.82 64.32 46.68
C THR A 324 -13.33 65.64 46.11
N HIS A 325 -13.39 66.72 46.91
CA HIS A 325 -13.64 68.08 46.42
C HIS A 325 -12.44 68.59 45.60
N LYS A 326 -11.20 68.43 46.08
CA LYS A 326 -9.99 68.83 45.35
C LYS A 326 -9.77 68.04 44.06
N THR A 327 -10.17 66.77 43.98
CA THR A 327 -10.10 65.99 42.74
C THR A 327 -11.23 66.31 41.76
N LYS A 328 -12.42 66.70 42.25
CA LYS A 328 -13.49 67.26 41.40
C LYS A 328 -13.19 68.68 40.90
N ASP A 329 -12.49 69.51 41.67
CA ASP A 329 -12.06 70.85 41.24
C ASP A 329 -10.91 70.77 40.22
N LYS A 330 -9.95 69.85 40.41
CA LYS A 330 -8.88 69.58 39.42
C LYS A 330 -9.39 68.95 38.12
N ALA A 331 -10.48 68.16 38.19
CA ALA A 331 -11.12 67.56 37.01
C ALA A 331 -12.03 68.53 36.23
N LYS A 332 -12.45 69.66 36.84
CA LYS A 332 -13.20 70.74 36.16
C LYS A 332 -12.29 71.83 35.57
N GLN A 333 -10.99 71.81 35.85
CA GLN A 333 -10.01 72.83 35.44
C GLN A 333 -9.28 72.55 34.12
N HIS A 334 -9.51 71.40 33.47
CA HIS A 334 -8.85 71.04 32.20
C HIS A 334 -9.77 71.18 30.96
N ASP A 335 -11.01 71.66 31.14
CA ASP A 335 -11.94 71.97 30.04
C ASP A 335 -12.66 73.29 30.35
N HIS A 336 -12.02 74.42 30.03
CA HIS A 336 -12.61 75.64 29.45
C HIS A 336 -11.58 76.78 29.45
N SER A 337 -10.94 76.91 28.29
CA SER A 337 -10.56 78.13 27.56
C SER A 337 -10.08 79.37 28.34
N TRP A 338 -8.83 79.73 28.04
CA TRP A 338 -8.32 81.08 27.76
C TRP A 338 -9.19 82.29 28.13
N GLU A 339 -8.66 83.17 28.98
CA GLU A 339 -8.47 84.62 28.70
C GLU A 339 -7.85 85.39 29.88
N GLY A 340 -6.96 86.34 29.57
CA GLY A 340 -7.00 87.66 30.21
C GLY A 340 -6.04 88.02 31.35
N SER A 341 -4.77 88.23 30.99
CA SER A 341 -3.98 89.45 31.27
C SER A 341 -3.84 90.11 32.67
N VAL A 342 -2.56 90.21 33.07
CA VAL A 342 -1.79 91.43 33.43
C VAL A 342 -1.97 92.03 34.86
N SER A 343 -0.88 92.02 35.65
CA SER A 343 0.00 93.21 35.84
C SER A 343 1.13 92.98 36.88
N LEU A 344 2.37 93.19 36.40
CA LEU A 344 3.64 93.70 36.98
C LEU A 344 3.69 94.09 38.49
N CYS A 345 4.79 93.98 39.27
CA CYS A 345 6.27 93.96 39.10
C CYS A 345 6.85 93.49 40.48
N CYS A 346 8.00 92.86 40.71
CA CYS A 346 9.39 93.24 40.44
C CYS A 346 10.34 92.05 40.75
N PHE A 347 11.50 92.08 40.11
CA PHE A 347 12.54 91.07 39.90
C PHE A 347 13.77 91.46 40.74
N GLU A 348 14.29 90.62 41.67
CA GLU A 348 15.72 90.62 42.13
C GLU A 348 16.12 89.66 43.29
N VAL A 349 15.23 88.98 44.03
CA VAL A 349 15.63 88.22 45.25
C VAL A 349 15.77 86.68 45.05
N LEU A 350 15.90 86.20 43.80
CA LEU A 350 15.91 84.76 43.50
C LEU A 350 17.25 84.04 43.81
N CYS A 351 18.37 84.75 43.99
CA CYS A 351 19.69 84.11 44.07
C CYS A 351 20.12 83.60 45.46
N LEU A 352 19.49 84.00 46.57
CA LEU A 352 19.91 83.60 47.93
C LEU A 352 19.08 82.46 48.56
N LEU A 353 17.92 82.11 48.00
CA LEU A 353 17.04 81.05 48.52
C LEU A 353 17.30 79.65 47.94
N LEU A 354 18.07 79.55 46.86
CA LEU A 354 18.36 78.27 46.17
C LEU A 354 19.46 77.43 46.85
N SER A 355 20.33 78.03 47.66
CA SER A 355 21.43 77.33 48.34
C SER A 355 20.98 76.59 49.62
N PHE A 356 19.96 77.09 50.33
CA PHE A 356 19.47 76.47 51.57
C PHE A 356 18.68 75.16 51.33
N ARG A 357 17.84 75.12 50.28
CA ARG A 357 16.99 73.95 49.98
C ARG A 357 17.76 72.74 49.44
N PHE A 358 18.98 72.93 48.92
CA PHE A 358 19.85 71.84 48.45
C PHE A 358 20.59 71.18 49.63
N LEU A 359 20.98 71.97 50.62
CA LEU A 359 21.63 71.50 51.85
C LEU A 359 20.73 70.63 52.73
N GLU A 360 19.43 70.94 52.83
CA GLU A 360 18.47 70.10 53.56
C GLU A 360 18.28 68.71 52.92
N LYS A 361 18.23 68.64 51.58
CA LYS A 361 18.13 67.37 50.85
C LYS A 361 19.37 66.50 51.03
N LEU A 362 20.56 67.10 51.00
CA LEU A 362 21.81 66.37 51.25
C LEU A 362 21.88 65.82 52.68
N ARG A 363 21.45 66.59 53.69
CA ARG A 363 21.39 66.08 55.08
C ARG A 363 20.39 64.93 55.23
N ALA A 364 19.22 65.01 54.61
CA ALA A 364 18.23 63.94 54.63
C ALA A 364 18.75 62.65 53.94
N LEU A 365 19.46 62.79 52.82
CA LEU A 365 20.06 61.66 52.11
C LEU A 365 21.22 61.01 52.89
N VAL A 366 22.04 61.80 53.59
CA VAL A 366 23.11 61.27 54.45
C VAL A 366 22.51 60.54 55.66
N ALA A 367 21.49 61.10 56.31
CA ALA A 367 20.79 60.41 57.40
C ALA A 367 20.16 59.09 56.93
N MET A 368 19.57 59.05 55.73
CA MET A 368 19.05 57.83 55.13
C MET A 368 20.16 56.83 54.75
N ASN A 369 21.33 57.29 54.34
CA ASN A 369 22.46 56.41 54.06
C ASN A 369 23.01 55.77 55.34
N GLU A 370 23.08 56.53 56.44
CA GLU A 370 23.50 56.01 57.74
C GLU A 370 22.49 54.99 58.31
N THR A 371 21.19 55.22 58.16
CA THR A 371 20.17 54.24 58.58
C THR A 371 20.22 52.97 57.73
N LEU A 372 20.41 53.09 56.42
CA LEU A 372 20.58 51.94 55.53
C LEU A 372 21.84 51.13 55.85
N LYS A 373 22.96 51.80 56.18
CA LYS A 373 24.19 51.10 56.64
C LYS A 373 23.97 50.35 57.94
N HIS A 374 23.23 50.96 58.88
CA HIS A 374 22.89 50.29 60.13
C HIS A 374 22.00 49.05 59.89
N GLN A 375 20.99 49.18 59.02
CA GLN A 375 20.12 48.05 58.62
C GLN A 375 20.89 46.94 57.89
N GLU A 376 21.85 47.29 57.04
CA GLU A 376 22.71 46.29 56.38
C GLU A 376 23.57 45.53 57.40
N GLN A 377 24.14 46.23 58.38
CA GLN A 377 24.94 45.59 59.43
C GLN A 377 24.11 44.64 60.30
N THR A 378 22.91 45.05 60.72
CA THR A 378 22.01 44.20 61.53
C THR A 378 21.46 43.01 60.73
N PHE A 379 21.19 43.19 59.43
CA PHE A 379 20.79 42.08 58.58
C PHE A 379 21.93 41.07 58.37
N ARG A 380 23.16 41.54 58.17
CA ARG A 380 24.33 40.66 58.05
C ARG A 380 24.62 39.90 59.35
N SER A 381 24.40 40.49 60.53
CA SER A 381 24.54 39.73 61.79
C SER A 381 23.45 38.67 61.92
N HIS A 382 22.20 39.00 61.59
CA HIS A 382 21.08 38.05 61.65
C HIS A 382 21.28 36.86 60.70
N CYS A 383 21.76 37.09 59.47
CA CYS A 383 22.07 36.00 58.54
C CYS A 383 23.22 35.10 59.03
N ARG A 384 24.21 35.66 59.75
CA ARG A 384 25.29 34.85 60.34
C ARG A 384 24.78 33.95 61.46
N GLU A 385 23.91 34.47 62.31
CA GLU A 385 23.29 33.71 63.40
C GLU A 385 22.41 32.55 62.87
N GLU A 386 21.56 32.82 61.88
CA GLU A 386 20.73 31.78 61.25
C GLU A 386 21.58 30.73 60.52
N MET A 387 22.69 31.13 59.88
CA MET A 387 23.63 30.19 59.28
C MET A 387 24.24 29.26 60.32
N THR A 388 24.67 29.79 61.47
CA THR A 388 25.23 28.96 62.56
C THR A 388 24.18 28.02 63.16
N ARG A 389 22.94 28.47 63.31
CA ARG A 389 21.82 27.65 63.80
C ARG A 389 21.50 26.50 62.84
N LEU A 390 21.45 26.76 61.54
CA LEU A 390 21.20 25.71 60.53
C LEU A 390 22.37 24.72 60.46
N GLN A 391 23.62 25.17 60.62
CA GLN A 391 24.78 24.28 60.69
C GLN A 391 24.70 23.35 61.91
N GLN A 392 24.32 23.87 63.08
CA GLN A 392 24.11 23.06 64.28
C GLN A 392 23.00 22.02 64.11
N ASN A 393 21.86 22.40 63.53
CA ASN A 393 20.77 21.46 63.24
C ASN A 393 21.20 20.34 62.27
N ILE A 394 22.06 20.64 61.29
CA ILE A 394 22.61 19.63 60.38
C ILE A 394 23.54 18.67 61.13
N GLU A 395 24.33 19.17 62.08
CA GLU A 395 25.22 18.34 62.91
C GLU A 395 24.45 17.46 63.90
N GLU A 396 23.40 17.99 64.54
CA GLU A 396 22.49 17.19 65.38
C GLU A 396 21.80 16.08 64.58
N LEU A 397 21.28 16.39 63.39
CA LEU A 397 20.69 15.37 62.51
C LEU A 397 21.73 14.33 62.05
N LYS A 398 22.99 14.72 61.80
CA LYS A 398 24.04 13.74 61.46
C LYS A 398 24.39 12.82 62.64
N LEU A 399 24.27 13.29 63.88
CA LEU A 399 24.49 12.50 65.08
C LEU A 399 23.30 11.59 65.40
N GLU A 400 22.06 12.08 65.24
CA GLU A 400 20.84 11.27 65.39
C GLU A 400 20.70 10.19 64.30
N TYR A 401 21.11 10.52 63.07
CA TYR A 401 21.22 9.58 61.94
C TYR A 401 22.65 9.07 61.79
N GLY A 402 23.31 8.73 62.91
CA GLY A 402 24.60 8.07 62.91
C GLY A 402 24.64 6.92 61.90
N GLU A 403 25.77 6.79 61.20
CA GLU A 403 26.03 5.82 60.14
C GLU A 403 25.24 4.53 60.35
N GLY A 404 24.33 4.25 59.40
CA GLY A 404 23.33 3.19 59.50
C GLY A 404 23.88 1.94 60.18
N GLY A 405 23.28 1.62 61.34
CA GLY A 405 23.62 0.45 62.15
C GLY A 405 23.66 -0.82 61.31
N ASP A 406 24.45 -1.79 61.78
CA ASP A 406 24.74 -3.05 61.08
C ASP A 406 23.49 -3.73 60.50
N GLU A 407 22.31 -3.57 61.11
CA GLU A 407 21.02 -4.05 60.61
C GLU A 407 20.64 -3.54 59.20
N LYS A 408 20.90 -2.27 58.86
CA LYS A 408 20.63 -1.74 57.50
C LYS A 408 21.62 -2.30 56.47
N LYS A 409 22.86 -2.56 56.88
CA LYS A 409 23.87 -3.18 56.03
C LYS A 409 23.53 -4.65 55.77
N GLU A 410 23.10 -5.37 56.80
CA GLU A 410 22.62 -6.76 56.71
C GLU A 410 21.37 -6.87 55.81
N MET A 411 20.41 -5.95 55.95
CA MET A 411 19.23 -5.91 55.09
C MET A 411 19.61 -5.68 53.61
N ASN A 412 20.52 -4.74 53.34
CA ASN A 412 21.01 -4.49 51.98
C ASN A 412 21.77 -5.69 51.41
N MET A 413 22.58 -6.38 52.22
CA MET A 413 23.27 -7.61 51.79
C MET A 413 22.27 -8.73 51.45
N LEU A 414 21.20 -8.89 52.22
CA LEU A 414 20.15 -9.88 51.93
C LEU A 414 19.41 -9.56 50.62
N ILE A 415 19.12 -8.28 50.38
CA ILE A 415 18.49 -7.81 49.14
C ILE A 415 19.40 -8.07 47.94
N ASP A 416 20.70 -7.80 48.04
CA ASP A 416 21.66 -8.07 46.98
C ASP A 416 21.80 -9.57 46.69
N GLN A 417 21.78 -10.41 47.72
CA GLN A 417 21.76 -11.87 47.57
C GLN A 417 20.47 -12.35 46.88
N GLN A 418 19.32 -11.80 47.24
CA GLN A 418 18.05 -12.14 46.59
C GLN A 418 18.02 -11.66 45.12
N TYR A 419 18.50 -10.44 44.86
CA TYR A 419 18.61 -9.88 43.52
C TYR A 419 19.52 -10.70 42.62
N THR A 420 20.69 -11.12 43.13
CA THR A 420 21.62 -11.97 42.37
C THR A 420 21.03 -13.35 42.09
N ALA A 421 20.38 -13.98 43.07
CA ALA A 421 19.69 -15.25 42.88
C ALA A 421 18.57 -15.17 41.82
N ASP A 422 17.77 -14.11 41.85
CA ASP A 422 16.69 -13.91 40.87
C ASP A 422 17.23 -13.55 39.49
N ARG A 423 18.35 -12.81 39.41
CA ARG A 423 19.07 -12.55 38.15
C ARG A 423 19.59 -13.84 37.51
N GLU A 424 20.13 -14.77 38.30
CA GLU A 424 20.56 -16.08 37.81
C GLU A 424 19.37 -16.95 37.35
N LYS A 425 18.27 -16.95 38.10
CA LYS A 425 17.02 -17.63 37.67
C LYS A 425 16.52 -17.07 36.35
N LEU A 426 16.50 -15.75 36.20
CA LEU A 426 16.11 -15.09 34.95
C LEU A 426 17.03 -15.48 33.79
N GLN A 427 18.34 -15.57 34.02
CA GLN A 427 19.30 -16.02 33.02
C GLN A 427 19.04 -17.48 32.60
N LYS A 428 18.76 -18.38 33.56
CA LYS A 428 18.39 -19.78 33.27
C LYS A 428 17.10 -19.87 32.45
N ILE A 429 16.07 -19.09 32.79
CA ILE A 429 14.80 -19.04 32.05
C ILE A 429 15.03 -18.52 30.62
N ARG A 430 15.83 -17.46 30.44
CA ARG A 430 16.19 -16.94 29.11
C ARG A 430 16.90 -17.99 28.26
N LEU A 431 17.81 -18.78 28.85
CA LEU A 431 18.48 -19.88 28.15
C LEU A 431 17.50 -20.99 27.72
N LEU A 432 16.55 -21.35 28.59
CA LEU A 432 15.51 -22.32 28.25
C LEU A 432 14.59 -21.81 27.14
N MET A 433 14.20 -20.53 27.20
CA MET A 433 13.42 -19.89 26.15
C MET A 433 14.18 -19.87 24.82
N ALA A 434 15.46 -19.52 24.83
CA ALA A 434 16.30 -19.56 23.64
C ALA A 434 16.40 -20.98 23.05
N ARG A 435 16.51 -22.01 23.90
CA ARG A 435 16.49 -23.42 23.46
C ARG A 435 15.17 -23.79 22.81
N ARG A 436 14.03 -23.44 23.43
CA ARG A 436 12.70 -23.69 22.86
C ARG A 436 12.49 -22.94 21.55
N ASN A 437 12.93 -21.69 21.45
CA ASN A 437 12.84 -20.91 20.21
C ASN A 437 13.67 -21.54 19.08
N ARG A 438 14.85 -22.10 19.37
CA ARG A 438 15.62 -22.87 18.38
C ARG A 438 14.89 -24.15 17.95
N GLU A 439 14.31 -24.88 18.90
CA GLU A 439 13.51 -26.08 18.61
C GLU A 439 12.31 -25.75 17.71
N ILE A 440 11.59 -24.65 18.00
CA ILE A 440 10.48 -24.16 17.18
C ILE A 440 10.96 -23.81 15.77
N ALA A 441 12.08 -23.08 15.64
CA ALA A 441 12.63 -22.73 14.33
C ALA A 441 13.04 -23.96 13.50
N ILE A 442 13.60 -25.00 14.15
CA ILE A 442 13.92 -26.27 13.49
C ILE A 442 12.64 -26.98 13.03
N LEU A 443 11.61 -27.00 13.88
CA LEU A 443 10.32 -27.60 13.52
C LEU A 443 9.63 -26.86 12.37
N GLN A 444 9.69 -25.52 12.34
CA GLN A 444 9.18 -24.72 11.23
C GLN A 444 9.89 -25.07 9.92
N ARG A 445 11.23 -25.13 9.92
CA ARG A 445 11.99 -25.57 8.73
C ARG A 445 11.60 -26.97 8.25
N LYS A 446 11.42 -27.92 9.19
CA LYS A 446 10.95 -29.28 8.86
C LYS A 446 9.53 -29.31 8.29
N ILE A 447 8.67 -28.37 8.70
CA ILE A 447 7.33 -28.23 8.14
C ILE A 447 7.42 -27.65 6.72
N ASP A 448 8.28 -26.65 6.52
CA ASP A 448 8.51 -26.02 5.20
C ASP A 448 9.17 -26.98 4.20
N GLU A 449 9.95 -27.97 4.67
CA GLU A 449 10.49 -29.05 3.84
C GLU A 449 9.42 -29.98 3.26
N VAL A 450 8.23 -30.04 3.88
CA VAL A 450 7.13 -30.88 3.37
C VAL A 450 6.38 -30.10 2.30
N PRO A 451 6.35 -30.59 1.04
CA PRO A 451 5.65 -29.88 -0.03
C PRO A 451 4.19 -29.68 0.32
N SER A 452 3.76 -28.43 0.20
CA SER A 452 2.38 -28.03 0.39
C SER A 452 1.47 -28.74 -0.61
N ARG A 453 0.17 -28.81 -0.29
CA ARG A 453 -0.85 -29.35 -1.21
C ARG A 453 -0.84 -28.65 -2.58
N ALA A 454 -0.50 -27.36 -2.61
CA ALA A 454 -0.37 -26.60 -3.84
C ALA A 454 0.84 -27.08 -4.68
N GLU A 455 2.01 -27.24 -4.07
CA GLU A 455 3.21 -27.75 -4.75
C GLU A 455 3.02 -29.20 -5.23
N LEU A 456 2.39 -30.06 -4.44
CA LEU A 456 2.03 -31.41 -4.88
C LEU A 456 1.12 -31.39 -6.11
N THR A 457 0.16 -30.45 -6.15
CA THR A 457 -0.72 -30.28 -7.31
C THR A 457 0.05 -29.77 -8.52
N GLN A 458 1.03 -28.89 -8.33
CA GLN A 458 1.92 -28.42 -9.40
C GLN A 458 2.78 -29.57 -9.94
N TYR A 459 3.39 -30.38 -9.07
CA TYR A 459 4.14 -31.56 -9.49
C TYR A 459 3.26 -32.55 -10.26
N GLN A 460 2.04 -32.80 -9.79
CA GLN A 460 1.10 -33.65 -10.50
C GLN A 460 0.79 -33.13 -11.91
N LYS A 461 0.52 -31.82 -12.07
CA LYS A 461 0.33 -31.21 -13.39
C LYS A 461 1.57 -31.35 -14.26
N ARG A 462 2.76 -31.09 -13.69
CA ARG A 462 4.04 -31.21 -14.38
C ARG A 462 4.32 -32.64 -14.86
N PHE A 463 3.96 -33.64 -14.07
CA PHE A 463 4.04 -35.05 -14.49
C PHE A 463 3.09 -35.36 -15.65
N ILE A 464 1.84 -34.88 -15.60
CA ILE A 464 0.88 -35.07 -16.69
C ILE A 464 1.37 -34.42 -17.98
N GLU A 465 1.92 -33.21 -17.90
CA GLU A 465 2.56 -32.51 -19.03
C GLU A 465 3.72 -33.32 -19.59
N LEU A 466 4.61 -33.81 -18.73
CA LEU A 466 5.74 -34.63 -19.14
C LEU A 466 5.29 -35.93 -19.81
N TYR A 467 4.31 -36.64 -19.25
CA TYR A 467 3.75 -37.84 -19.86
C TYR A 467 3.11 -37.55 -21.22
N SER A 468 2.45 -36.39 -21.37
CA SER A 468 1.91 -35.94 -22.65
C SER A 468 3.01 -35.71 -23.69
N GLN A 469 4.11 -35.05 -23.31
CA GLN A 469 5.26 -34.82 -24.19
C GLN A 469 5.95 -36.14 -24.60
N VAL A 470 6.18 -37.05 -23.64
CA VAL A 470 6.74 -38.37 -23.91
C VAL A 470 5.81 -39.17 -24.85
N SER A 471 4.51 -39.10 -24.65
CA SER A 471 3.53 -39.76 -25.53
C SER A 471 3.53 -39.16 -26.95
N ALA A 472 3.66 -37.83 -27.08
CA ALA A 472 3.71 -37.15 -28.37
C ALA A 472 4.97 -37.53 -29.15
N THR A 473 6.14 -37.43 -28.51
CA THR A 473 7.43 -37.82 -29.12
C THR A 473 7.47 -39.31 -29.47
N HIS A 474 6.90 -40.18 -28.64
CA HIS A 474 6.77 -41.60 -28.95
C HIS A 474 5.89 -41.84 -30.18
N LYS A 475 4.77 -41.10 -30.30
CA LYS A 475 3.89 -41.16 -31.48
C LYS A 475 4.60 -40.71 -32.75
N GLU A 476 5.33 -39.60 -32.70
CA GLU A 476 6.15 -39.10 -33.82
C GLU A 476 7.22 -40.11 -34.22
N THR A 477 7.95 -40.65 -33.25
CA THR A 477 8.97 -41.70 -33.47
C THR A 477 8.35 -42.91 -34.18
N LYS A 478 7.18 -43.37 -33.74
CA LYS A 478 6.46 -44.47 -34.37
C LYS A 478 6.01 -44.13 -35.80
N GLN A 479 5.61 -42.89 -36.07
CA GLN A 479 5.28 -42.42 -37.41
C GLN A 479 6.50 -42.45 -38.33
N PHE A 480 7.67 -41.99 -37.85
CA PHE A 480 8.91 -42.05 -38.61
C PHE A 480 9.32 -43.49 -38.91
N PHE A 481 9.28 -44.40 -37.94
CA PHE A 481 9.55 -45.83 -38.18
C PHE A 481 8.57 -46.44 -39.19
N THR A 482 7.29 -46.10 -39.11
CA THR A 482 6.28 -46.60 -40.07
C THR A 482 6.55 -46.08 -41.47
N LEU A 483 6.90 -44.80 -41.61
CA LEU A 483 7.26 -44.20 -42.88
C LEU A 483 8.52 -44.85 -43.46
N TYR A 484 9.56 -45.01 -42.63
CA TYR A 484 10.79 -45.67 -43.02
C TYR A 484 10.53 -47.09 -43.52
N ASN A 485 9.82 -47.91 -42.76
CA ASN A 485 9.50 -49.29 -43.16
C ASN A 485 8.67 -49.31 -44.47
N THR A 486 7.74 -48.38 -44.65
CA THR A 486 6.96 -48.30 -45.89
C THR A 486 7.80 -47.90 -47.09
N LEU A 487 8.76 -46.99 -46.90
CA LEU A 487 9.69 -46.57 -47.95
C LEU A 487 10.70 -47.68 -48.27
N ASP A 488 11.18 -48.39 -47.26
CA ASP A 488 12.08 -49.54 -47.42
C ASP A 488 11.38 -50.68 -48.17
N ASP A 489 10.14 -51.03 -47.80
CA ASP A 489 9.32 -51.99 -48.54
C ASP A 489 9.16 -51.58 -50.01
N LYS A 490 8.84 -50.31 -50.27
CA LYS A 490 8.72 -49.78 -51.65
C LYS A 490 10.03 -49.88 -52.41
N LYS A 491 11.15 -49.54 -51.77
CA LYS A 491 12.48 -49.65 -52.36
C LYS A 491 12.76 -51.11 -52.74
N VAL A 492 12.50 -52.06 -51.85
CA VAL A 492 12.67 -53.49 -52.11
C VAL A 492 11.78 -53.97 -53.28
N TYR A 493 10.54 -53.49 -53.40
CA TYR A 493 9.69 -53.82 -54.55
C TYR A 493 10.21 -53.21 -55.87
N LEU A 494 10.68 -51.97 -55.85
CA LEU A 494 11.29 -51.33 -57.02
C LEU A 494 12.59 -52.03 -57.44
N GLU A 495 13.43 -52.43 -56.48
CA GLU A 495 14.63 -53.23 -56.76
C GLU A 495 14.28 -54.57 -57.42
N LYS A 496 13.22 -55.25 -56.95
CA LYS A 496 12.72 -56.47 -57.60
C LYS A 496 12.22 -56.22 -59.02
N GLU A 497 11.55 -55.09 -59.28
CA GLU A 497 11.09 -54.70 -60.60
C GLU A 497 12.27 -54.41 -61.55
N VAL A 498 13.26 -53.66 -61.09
CA VAL A 498 14.50 -53.41 -61.85
C VAL A 498 15.23 -54.71 -62.16
N ASN A 499 15.39 -55.60 -61.18
CA ASN A 499 16.03 -56.90 -61.38
C ASN A 499 15.25 -57.77 -62.37
N LEU A 500 13.91 -57.72 -62.33
CA LEU A 500 13.07 -58.43 -63.28
C LEU A 500 13.24 -57.88 -64.70
N LEU A 501 13.24 -56.55 -64.85
CA LEU A 501 13.44 -55.88 -66.15
C LEU A 501 14.83 -56.16 -66.73
N ASN A 502 15.88 -56.16 -65.90
CA ASN A 502 17.23 -56.52 -66.32
C ASN A 502 17.29 -57.98 -66.80
N SER A 503 16.70 -58.91 -66.04
CA SER A 503 16.63 -60.32 -66.46
C SER A 503 15.88 -60.49 -67.80
N ILE A 504 14.77 -59.78 -67.98
CA ILE A 504 14.03 -59.78 -69.24
C ILE A 504 14.91 -59.24 -70.38
N HIS A 505 15.62 -58.13 -70.15
CA HIS A 505 16.46 -57.49 -71.15
C HIS A 505 17.63 -58.39 -71.59
N ASP A 506 18.34 -58.99 -70.64
CA ASP A 506 19.50 -59.85 -70.90
C ASP A 506 19.12 -61.12 -71.69
N HIS A 507 17.98 -61.72 -71.36
CA HIS A 507 17.51 -62.94 -72.03
C HIS A 507 16.76 -62.66 -73.34
N PHE A 508 16.35 -61.42 -73.61
CA PHE A 508 15.51 -61.08 -74.76
C PHE A 508 16.17 -61.41 -76.11
N GLN A 509 17.43 -61.00 -76.30
CA GLN A 509 18.14 -61.25 -77.57
C GLN A 509 18.34 -62.73 -77.84
N GLN A 510 18.70 -63.52 -76.82
CA GLN A 510 18.89 -64.96 -76.94
C GLN A 510 17.56 -65.69 -77.17
N ALA A 511 16.50 -65.30 -76.47
CA ALA A 511 15.18 -65.89 -76.63
C ALA A 511 14.59 -65.63 -78.03
N MET A 512 14.86 -64.46 -78.62
CA MET A 512 14.36 -64.07 -79.94
C MET A 512 15.16 -64.68 -81.11
N ALA A 513 16.29 -65.34 -80.85
CA ALA A 513 17.15 -65.93 -81.89
C ALA A 513 16.57 -67.22 -82.53
N SER A 514 15.65 -67.93 -81.85
CA SER A 514 14.96 -69.10 -82.40
C SER A 514 13.46 -69.09 -82.11
N SER A 515 12.65 -69.75 -82.94
CA SER A 515 11.19 -69.81 -82.72
C SER A 515 10.82 -70.61 -81.46
N GLY A 516 11.52 -71.72 -81.18
CA GLY A 516 11.28 -72.53 -79.99
C GLY A 516 11.67 -71.85 -78.68
N SER A 517 12.81 -71.14 -78.65
CA SER A 517 13.22 -70.34 -77.48
C SER A 517 12.29 -69.15 -77.23
N LYS A 518 11.73 -68.55 -78.30
CA LYS A 518 10.75 -67.47 -78.19
C LYS A 518 9.46 -67.95 -77.53
N GLU A 519 8.98 -69.13 -77.89
CA GLU A 519 7.76 -69.71 -77.30
C GLU A 519 7.97 -70.08 -75.82
N GLN A 520 9.15 -70.57 -75.46
CA GLN A 520 9.53 -70.82 -74.06
C GLN A 520 9.61 -69.53 -73.23
N PHE A 521 10.19 -68.46 -73.78
CA PHE A 521 10.27 -67.16 -73.12
C PHE A 521 8.88 -66.55 -72.86
N LEU A 522 7.94 -66.67 -73.82
CA LEU A 522 6.56 -66.24 -73.62
C LEU A 522 5.86 -67.00 -72.50
N ARG A 523 6.04 -68.32 -72.41
CA ARG A 523 5.50 -69.13 -71.30
C ARG A 523 6.10 -68.71 -69.95
N GLN A 524 7.39 -68.39 -69.91
CA GLN A 524 8.04 -67.87 -68.68
C GLN A 524 7.49 -66.49 -68.28
N MET A 525 7.27 -65.59 -69.24
CA MET A 525 6.64 -64.28 -68.99
C MET A 525 5.21 -64.42 -68.44
N GLU A 526 4.40 -65.32 -69.00
CA GLU A 526 3.06 -65.62 -68.47
C GLU A 526 3.13 -66.13 -67.03
N GLN A 527 4.09 -67.01 -66.73
CA GLN A 527 4.31 -67.54 -65.38
C GLN A 527 4.69 -66.44 -64.37
N ILE A 528 5.56 -65.50 -64.78
CA ILE A 528 5.96 -64.34 -63.98
C ILE A 528 4.75 -63.45 -63.69
N VAL A 529 3.95 -63.13 -64.72
CA VAL A 529 2.75 -62.29 -64.58
C VAL A 529 1.75 -62.95 -63.62
N GLU A 530 1.55 -64.26 -63.72
CA GLU A 530 0.66 -64.99 -62.82
C GLU A 530 1.19 -65.01 -61.38
N GLY A 531 2.51 -65.17 -61.19
CA GLY A 531 3.15 -65.04 -59.88
C GLY A 531 2.94 -63.65 -59.25
N ILE A 532 3.05 -62.58 -60.04
CA ILE A 532 2.78 -61.19 -59.59
C ILE A 532 1.31 -61.02 -59.20
N LYS A 533 0.37 -61.54 -59.99
CA LYS A 533 -1.07 -61.49 -59.67
C LYS A 533 -1.36 -62.21 -58.34
N GLN A 534 -0.81 -63.40 -58.14
CA GLN A 534 -0.98 -64.14 -56.88
C GLN A 534 -0.37 -63.39 -55.67
N SER A 535 0.80 -62.77 -55.84
CA SER A 535 1.43 -61.96 -54.80
C SER A 535 0.56 -60.75 -54.41
N ARG A 536 -0.03 -60.06 -55.42
CA ARG A 536 -0.96 -58.96 -55.20
C ARG A 536 -2.20 -59.39 -54.41
N ILE A 537 -2.80 -60.54 -54.75
CA ILE A 537 -3.96 -61.08 -54.03
C ILE A 537 -3.60 -61.37 -52.56
N LYS A 538 -2.43 -61.98 -52.32
CA LYS A 538 -1.95 -62.25 -50.95
C LYS A 538 -1.75 -60.96 -50.15
N MET A 539 -1.19 -59.92 -50.75
CA MET A 539 -1.02 -58.61 -50.08
C MET A 539 -2.35 -57.90 -49.82
N GLU A 540 -3.29 -57.98 -50.75
CA GLU A 540 -4.63 -57.41 -50.57
C GLU A 540 -5.38 -58.10 -49.41
N LYS A 541 -5.27 -59.43 -49.30
CA LYS A 541 -5.84 -60.17 -48.16
C LYS A 541 -5.22 -59.72 -46.83
N LYS A 542 -3.90 -59.62 -46.75
CA LYS A 542 -3.21 -59.11 -45.54
C LYS A 542 -3.62 -57.68 -45.20
N ARG A 543 -3.85 -56.83 -46.21
CA ARG A 543 -4.36 -55.47 -46.00
C ARG A 543 -5.75 -55.47 -45.36
N GLN A 544 -6.65 -56.34 -45.83
CA GLN A 544 -8.00 -56.47 -45.30
C GLN A 544 -8.00 -56.99 -43.86
N GLU A 545 -7.19 -58.01 -43.55
CA GLU A 545 -7.03 -58.54 -42.19
C GLU A 545 -6.53 -57.47 -41.21
N ASN A 546 -5.50 -56.70 -41.60
CA ASN A 546 -5.00 -55.61 -40.77
C ASN A 546 -6.00 -54.46 -40.62
N LYS A 547 -6.80 -54.17 -41.65
CA LYS A 547 -7.88 -53.19 -41.58
C LYS A 547 -8.95 -53.62 -40.57
N MET A 548 -9.41 -54.87 -40.63
CA MET A 548 -10.38 -55.40 -39.67
C MET A 548 -9.84 -55.34 -38.24
N ARG A 549 -8.58 -55.73 -38.03
CA ARG A 549 -7.94 -55.65 -36.71
C ARG A 549 -7.82 -54.21 -36.19
N ARG A 550 -7.50 -53.26 -37.06
CA ARG A 550 -7.47 -51.83 -36.72
C ARG A 550 -8.86 -51.33 -36.31
N ASP A 551 -9.88 -51.71 -37.07
CA ASP A 551 -11.26 -51.28 -36.81
C ASP A 551 -11.75 -51.87 -35.47
N GLN A 552 -11.46 -53.15 -35.18
CA GLN A 552 -11.72 -53.77 -33.87
C GLN A 552 -11.05 -53.02 -32.70
N LEU A 553 -9.75 -52.72 -32.82
CA LEU A 553 -9.03 -51.97 -31.78
C LEU A 553 -9.55 -50.54 -31.61
N ASN A 554 -10.05 -49.94 -32.68
CA ASN A 554 -10.67 -48.62 -32.62
C ASN A 554 -12.01 -48.66 -31.88
N ASP A 555 -12.81 -49.71 -32.07
CA ASP A 555 -14.05 -49.90 -31.34
C ASP A 555 -13.79 -50.12 -29.85
N GLU A 556 -12.81 -50.98 -29.49
CA GLU A 556 -12.36 -51.15 -28.10
C GLU A 556 -11.88 -49.81 -27.47
N TYR A 557 -11.15 -49.00 -28.24
CA TYR A 557 -10.71 -47.68 -27.79
C TYR A 557 -11.88 -46.73 -27.53
N LEU A 558 -12.90 -46.73 -28.40
CA LEU A 558 -14.10 -45.92 -28.20
C LEU A 558 -14.88 -46.36 -26.95
N GLU A 559 -15.01 -47.66 -26.71
CA GLU A 559 -15.63 -48.18 -25.48
C GLU A 559 -14.88 -47.72 -24.21
N LEU A 560 -13.54 -47.74 -24.24
CA LEU A 560 -12.72 -47.26 -23.12
C LEU A 560 -12.89 -45.75 -22.90
N LEU A 561 -12.99 -44.96 -23.96
CA LEU A 561 -13.28 -43.52 -23.85
C LEU A 561 -14.65 -43.26 -23.21
N ASP A 562 -15.67 -44.03 -23.55
CA ASP A 562 -16.99 -43.87 -22.96
C ASP A 562 -17.01 -44.30 -21.49
N LYS A 563 -16.28 -45.37 -21.11
CA LYS A 563 -16.04 -45.73 -19.69
C LYS A 563 -15.33 -44.59 -18.95
N GLN A 564 -14.33 -43.97 -19.56
CA GLN A 564 -13.62 -42.83 -18.96
C GLN A 564 -14.56 -41.62 -18.76
N ARG A 565 -15.39 -41.31 -19.76
CA ARG A 565 -16.40 -40.23 -19.65
C ARG A 565 -17.40 -40.52 -18.53
N LEU A 566 -17.87 -41.75 -18.43
CA LEU A 566 -18.79 -42.18 -17.36
C LEU A 566 -18.12 -42.07 -15.99
N TYR A 567 -16.85 -42.47 -15.86
CA TYR A 567 -16.09 -42.30 -14.62
C TYR A 567 -15.98 -40.82 -14.22
N PHE A 568 -15.64 -39.92 -15.14
CA PHE A 568 -15.57 -38.49 -14.83
C PHE A 568 -16.93 -37.91 -14.44
N LYS A 569 -18.01 -38.34 -15.11
CA LYS A 569 -19.38 -37.95 -14.75
C LYS A 569 -19.73 -38.42 -13.34
N THR A 570 -19.57 -39.70 -13.04
CA THR A 570 -19.89 -40.27 -11.72
C THR A 570 -19.06 -39.63 -10.60
N VAL A 571 -17.77 -39.33 -10.83
CA VAL A 571 -16.93 -38.60 -9.86
C VAL A 571 -17.44 -37.17 -9.65
N LYS A 572 -17.90 -36.49 -10.71
CA LYS A 572 -18.48 -35.15 -10.60
C LYS A 572 -19.78 -35.19 -9.78
N ASP A 573 -20.68 -36.11 -10.12
CA ASP A 573 -21.96 -36.29 -9.44
C ASP A 573 -21.73 -36.63 -7.95
N PHE A 574 -20.78 -37.52 -7.65
CA PHE A 574 -20.38 -37.84 -6.28
C PHE A 574 -19.85 -36.62 -5.51
N LYS A 575 -19.00 -35.79 -6.12
CA LYS A 575 -18.50 -34.55 -5.49
C LYS A 575 -19.63 -33.56 -5.21
N GLU A 576 -20.62 -33.46 -6.09
CA GLU A 576 -21.80 -32.62 -5.87
C GLU A 576 -22.64 -33.13 -4.69
N GLU A 577 -22.85 -34.44 -4.58
CA GLU A 577 -23.53 -35.03 -3.42
C GLU A 577 -22.74 -34.86 -2.13
N CYS A 578 -21.40 -34.97 -2.14
CA CYS A 578 -20.57 -34.65 -0.98
C CYS A 578 -20.76 -33.20 -0.51
N ARG A 579 -20.77 -32.23 -1.44
CA ARG A 579 -21.04 -30.81 -1.12
C ARG A 579 -22.44 -30.61 -0.55
N LYS A 580 -23.45 -31.27 -1.10
CA LYS A 580 -24.83 -31.24 -0.56
C LYS A 580 -24.85 -31.77 0.87
N ASN A 581 -24.16 -32.89 1.13
CA ASN A 581 -24.07 -33.47 2.47
C ASN A 581 -23.37 -32.52 3.45
N GLU A 582 -22.26 -31.89 3.06
CA GLU A 582 -21.58 -30.87 3.89
C GLU A 582 -22.50 -29.68 4.22
N MET A 583 -23.29 -29.20 3.25
CA MET A 583 -24.28 -28.15 3.48
C MET A 583 -25.43 -28.58 4.41
N LEU A 584 -25.85 -29.85 4.34
CA LEU A 584 -26.88 -30.37 5.24
C LEU A 584 -26.33 -30.55 6.65
N LEU A 585 -25.09 -31.03 6.79
CA LEU A 585 -24.39 -31.14 8.08
C LEU A 585 -24.17 -29.77 8.73
N SER A 586 -23.82 -28.74 7.95
CA SER A 586 -23.69 -27.38 8.50
C SER A 586 -25.02 -26.83 8.98
N LYS A 587 -26.13 -27.06 8.24
CA LYS A 587 -27.49 -26.70 8.67
C LYS A 587 -27.93 -27.47 9.93
N LEU A 588 -27.58 -28.75 10.05
CA LEU A 588 -27.85 -29.54 11.25
C LEU A 588 -27.09 -29.03 12.46
N ARG A 589 -25.79 -28.71 12.31
CA ARG A 589 -24.98 -28.11 13.38
C ARG A 589 -25.52 -26.75 13.81
N ALA A 590 -25.95 -25.91 12.86
CA ALA A 590 -26.56 -24.62 13.17
C ALA A 590 -27.89 -24.77 13.92
N LYS A 591 -28.68 -25.82 13.63
CA LYS A 591 -29.93 -26.10 14.34
C LYS A 591 -29.74 -26.75 15.71
N GLY A 592 -28.66 -27.50 15.93
CA GLY A 592 -28.34 -28.11 17.24
C GLY A 592 -27.58 -27.19 18.20
N ALA A 593 -27.23 -25.97 17.76
CA ALA A 593 -26.60 -24.93 18.59
C ALA A 593 -27.61 -23.87 19.08
N SER A 594 -28.91 -24.06 18.80
CA SER A 594 -30.03 -23.37 19.43
C SER A 594 -30.72 -24.33 20.40
#